data_AF-A0A6J5FFJ6-F1
#
_entry.id   AF-A0A6J5FFJ6-F1
#
_cell.length_a   1.000
_cell.length_b   1.000
_cell.length_c   1.000
_cell.angle_alpha   90.00
_cell.angle_beta   90.00
_cell.angle_gamma   90.00
#
_symmetry.space_group_name_H-M   'P 1'
#
loop_
_entity.id
_entity.type
_entity.pdbx_description
1 polymer ?
#
loop_
_entity_poly.entity_id
_entity_poly.type
_entity_poly.pdbx_seq_one_letter_code
_entity_poly.pdbx_strand_id
1 'polypeptide(L)'
;MQRVQIPALAEGEVYVGVIGDKNGDLHHVILLPGDNDDASWQSQMDWAKSIGGDLPTRVEQAMLWANHRDQFKMDWYWSNQNDEDGWAWCQHFTSGGQDYIDHGIELRARAVRRLSI
;
A
#
# COMPACT_ATOMS: atom_id res chain seq x y z
N MET A 1 0.81 -13.89 26.19
CA MET A 1 1.23 -12.88 25.21
C MET A 1 0.06 -11.95 24.96
N GLN A 2 0.26 -10.64 25.08
CA GLN A 2 -0.77 -9.65 24.76
C GLN A 2 -0.84 -9.47 23.24
N ARG A 3 -2.05 -9.44 22.68
CA ARG A 3 -2.28 -9.19 21.25
C ARG A 3 -2.95 -7.83 21.09
N VAL A 4 -2.62 -7.13 20.00
CA VAL A 4 -3.34 -5.91 19.62
C VAL A 4 -4.76 -6.29 19.22
N GLN A 5 -5.74 -5.49 19.62
CA GLN A 5 -7.13 -5.66 19.18
C GLN A 5 -7.26 -5.25 17.72
N ILE A 6 -7.81 -6.13 16.89
CA ILE A 6 -8.02 -5.83 15.46
C ILE A 6 -9.25 -4.93 15.34
N PRO A 7 -9.19 -3.80 14.61
CA PRO A 7 -10.32 -2.92 14.41
C PRO A 7 -11.41 -3.60 13.57
N ALA A 8 -12.63 -3.04 13.60
CA ALA A 8 -13.70 -3.51 12.72
C ALA A 8 -13.30 -3.34 11.24
N LEU A 9 -13.58 -4.38 10.45
CA LEU A 9 -13.34 -4.42 9.01
C LEU A 9 -14.67 -4.32 8.27
N ALA A 10 -14.69 -3.55 7.18
CA ALA A 10 -15.78 -3.55 6.22
C ALA A 10 -15.68 -4.77 5.30
N GLU A 11 -16.73 -5.02 4.51
CA GLU A 11 -16.76 -6.12 3.55
C GLU A 11 -15.60 -6.02 2.54
N GLY A 12 -14.85 -7.11 2.39
CA GLY A 12 -13.72 -7.20 1.48
C GLY A 12 -12.41 -6.58 1.98
N GLU A 13 -12.40 -5.92 3.14
CA GLU A 13 -11.16 -5.42 3.73
C GLU A 13 -10.32 -6.55 4.33
N VAL A 14 -9.00 -6.42 4.21
CA VAL A 14 -8.03 -7.37 4.77
C VAL A 14 -7.15 -6.65 5.78
N TYR A 15 -7.11 -7.18 7.01
CA TYR A 15 -6.19 -6.68 8.03
C TYR A 15 -4.76 -7.08 7.71
N VAL A 16 -3.86 -6.09 7.58
CA VAL A 16 -2.45 -6.29 7.22
C VAL A 16 -1.57 -6.41 8.46
N GLY A 17 -1.79 -5.54 9.45
CA GLY A 17 -1.00 -5.53 10.68
C GLY A 17 -0.95 -4.18 11.39
N VAL A 18 0.08 -4.02 12.22
CA VAL A 18 0.40 -2.76 12.90
C VAL A 18 1.81 -2.34 12.49
N ILE A 19 1.99 -1.07 12.18
CA ILE A 19 3.30 -0.44 11.99
C ILE A 19 3.50 0.59 13.10
N GLY A 20 4.73 0.64 13.61
CA GLY A 20 5.18 1.67 14.54
C GLY A 20 6.24 2.57 13.91
N ASP A 21 6.32 3.80 14.39
CA ASP A 21 7.38 4.73 13.99
C ASP A 21 8.45 4.94 15.09
N LYS A 22 9.40 5.83 14.83
CA LYS A 22 10.50 6.14 15.75
C LYS A 22 10.06 6.81 17.06
N ASN A 23 8.87 7.40 17.08
CA ASN A 23 8.29 8.04 18.26
C ASN A 23 7.51 7.03 19.12
N GLY A 24 7.29 5.82 18.59
CA GLY A 24 6.45 4.80 19.22
C GLY A 24 4.98 4.94 18.86
N ASP A 25 4.62 5.82 17.93
CA ASP A 25 3.25 5.96 17.45
C ASP A 25 2.90 4.74 16.59
N LEU A 26 1.77 4.10 16.89
CA LEU A 26 1.32 2.89 16.21
C LEU A 26 0.07 3.16 15.39
N HIS A 27 -0.05 2.48 14.26
CA HIS A 27 -1.28 2.46 13.50
C HIS A 27 -1.54 1.08 12.89
N HIS A 28 -2.81 0.74 12.78
CA HIS A 28 -3.29 -0.38 11.98
C HIS A 28 -3.20 -0.05 10.49
N VAL A 29 -2.85 -1.06 9.70
CA VAL A 29 -2.90 -1.02 8.23
C VAL A 29 -3.94 -2.01 7.75
N ILE A 30 -4.86 -1.53 6.92
CA ILE A 30 -5.99 -2.31 6.39
C ILE A 30 -6.01 -2.13 4.88
N LEU A 31 -5.91 -3.23 4.14
CA LEU A 31 -6.00 -3.26 2.69
C LEU A 31 -7.46 -3.15 2.27
N LEU A 32 -7.76 -2.15 1.43
CA LEU A 32 -9.09 -1.95 0.87
C LEU A 32 -9.37 -2.96 -0.25
N PRO A 33 -10.66 -3.30 -0.49
CA PRO A 33 -11.04 -4.17 -1.60
C PRO A 33 -10.74 -3.51 -2.95
N GLY A 34 -10.45 -4.34 -3.95
CA GLY A 34 -10.22 -3.91 -5.33
C GLY A 34 -8.78 -3.47 -5.63
N ASP A 35 -8.48 -3.41 -6.92
CA ASP A 35 -7.26 -2.86 -7.50
C ASP A 35 -7.61 -1.84 -8.59
N ASN A 36 -6.63 -1.02 -8.98
CA ASN A 36 -6.70 -0.22 -10.20
C ASN A 36 -5.72 -0.78 -11.23
N ASP A 37 -6.13 -0.76 -12.49
CA ASP A 37 -5.25 -1.06 -13.61
C ASP A 37 -4.15 0.01 -13.76
N ASP A 38 -3.26 -0.21 -14.71
CA ASP A 38 -2.05 0.57 -14.92
C ASP A 38 -2.39 2.04 -15.19
N ALA A 39 -1.78 2.93 -14.42
CA ALA A 39 -1.92 4.38 -14.59
C ALA A 39 -0.71 5.12 -14.00
N SER A 40 -0.59 6.40 -14.36
CA SER A 40 0.44 7.30 -13.82
C SER A 40 0.35 7.39 -12.29
N TRP A 41 1.47 7.68 -11.64
CA TRP A 41 1.53 7.76 -10.16
C TRP A 41 0.48 8.71 -9.57
N GLN A 42 0.33 9.90 -10.16
CA GLN A 42 -0.64 10.89 -9.67
C GLN A 42 -2.09 10.40 -9.82
N SER A 43 -2.42 9.76 -10.95
CA SER A 43 -3.75 9.16 -11.16
C SER A 43 -4.04 8.07 -10.12
N GLN A 44 -3.02 7.33 -9.69
CA GLN A 44 -3.16 6.26 -8.69
C GLN A 44 -3.31 6.80 -7.27
N MET A 45 -2.59 7.87 -6.92
CA MET A 45 -2.82 8.61 -5.68
C MET A 45 -4.25 9.15 -5.59
N ASP A 46 -4.77 9.70 -6.69
CA ASP A 46 -6.12 10.27 -6.75
C ASP A 46 -7.19 9.17 -6.68
N TRP A 47 -6.98 8.05 -7.37
CA TRP A 47 -7.84 6.87 -7.27
C TRP A 47 -7.91 6.35 -5.83
N ALA A 48 -6.77 6.15 -5.16
CA ALA A 48 -6.75 5.62 -3.81
C ALA A 48 -7.52 6.53 -2.83
N LYS A 49 -7.35 7.86 -2.95
CA LYS A 49 -8.11 8.84 -2.17
C LYS A 49 -9.61 8.78 -2.47
N SER A 50 -10.00 8.57 -3.73
CA SER A 50 -11.41 8.51 -4.12
C SER A 50 -12.19 7.37 -3.46
N ILE A 51 -11.50 6.29 -3.08
CA ILE A 51 -12.07 5.15 -2.35
C ILE A 51 -11.79 5.22 -0.83
N GLY A 52 -11.37 6.38 -0.33
CA GLY A 52 -11.14 6.62 1.10
C GLY A 52 -9.84 6.01 1.66
N GLY A 53 -8.89 5.69 0.78
CA GLY A 53 -7.59 5.16 1.14
C GLY A 53 -6.43 6.03 0.67
N ASP A 54 -5.26 5.41 0.68
CA ASP A 54 -4.01 5.95 0.18
C ASP A 54 -3.20 4.79 -0.43
N LEU A 55 -2.23 5.08 -1.30
CA LEU A 55 -1.32 4.03 -1.74
C LEU A 55 -0.52 3.51 -0.53
N PRO A 56 -0.14 2.22 -0.50
CA PRO A 56 0.71 1.71 0.56
C PRO A 56 2.09 2.38 0.50
N THR A 57 2.69 2.62 1.65
CA THR A 57 4.10 2.98 1.79
C THR A 57 4.98 1.79 1.41
N ARG A 58 6.27 2.01 1.19
CA ARG A 58 7.24 0.92 0.96
C ARG A 58 7.23 -0.15 2.05
N VAL A 59 7.10 0.25 3.31
CA VAL A 59 7.09 -0.70 4.43
C VAL A 59 5.81 -1.54 4.38
N GLU A 60 4.67 -0.92 4.10
CA GLU A 60 3.40 -1.62 3.94
C GLU A 60 3.43 -2.55 2.72
N GLN A 61 3.99 -2.13 1.58
CA GLN A 61 4.15 -2.98 0.40
C GLN A 61 5.02 -4.21 0.70
N ALA A 62 6.09 -4.06 1.49
CA ALA A 62 6.91 -5.19 1.90
C ALA A 62 6.11 -6.19 2.76
N MET A 63 5.28 -5.71 3.69
CA MET A 63 4.39 -6.55 4.49
C MET A 63 3.31 -7.23 3.64
N LEU A 64 2.72 -6.50 2.70
CA LEU A 64 1.71 -6.99 1.76
C LEU A 64 2.28 -8.11 0.89
N TRP A 65 3.49 -7.94 0.35
CA TRP A 65 4.15 -8.99 -0.41
C TRP A 65 4.51 -10.21 0.44
N ALA A 66 4.96 -10.01 1.68
CA ALA A 66 5.36 -11.11 2.55
C ALA A 66 4.17 -11.98 2.98
N ASN A 67 3.02 -11.36 3.30
CA ASN A 67 1.92 -12.03 4.00
C ASN A 67 0.60 -12.08 3.23
N HIS A 68 0.44 -11.28 2.18
CA HIS A 68 -0.82 -11.10 1.45
C HIS A 68 -0.62 -11.16 -0.07
N ARG A 69 0.40 -11.89 -0.53
CA ARG A 69 0.76 -11.96 -1.96
C ARG A 69 -0.38 -12.50 -2.84
N ASP A 70 -1.21 -13.35 -2.28
CA ASP A 70 -2.42 -13.91 -2.91
C ASP A 70 -3.45 -12.82 -3.28
N GLN A 71 -3.36 -11.63 -2.68
CA GLN A 71 -4.21 -10.50 -3.00
C GLN A 71 -3.73 -9.73 -4.24
N PHE A 72 -2.55 -10.00 -4.77
CA PHE A 72 -1.92 -9.18 -5.82
C PHE A 72 -1.70 -9.98 -7.10
N LYS A 73 -1.78 -9.29 -8.24
CA LYS A 73 -1.26 -9.79 -9.51
C LYS A 73 0.27 -9.79 -9.50
N MET A 74 0.88 -10.65 -10.31
CA MET A 74 2.34 -10.73 -10.50
C MET A 74 2.85 -9.54 -11.33
N ASP A 75 2.80 -8.35 -10.75
CA ASP A 75 3.07 -7.08 -11.43
C ASP A 75 3.64 -6.02 -10.48
N TRP A 76 3.95 -4.83 -11.01
CA TRP A 76 4.41 -3.66 -10.29
C TRP A 76 3.26 -2.81 -9.75
N TYR A 77 3.41 -2.34 -8.52
CA TYR A 77 2.44 -1.49 -7.85
C TYR A 77 3.09 -0.24 -7.29
N TRP A 78 2.45 0.91 -7.49
CA TRP A 78 2.90 2.18 -6.94
C TRP A 78 2.83 2.25 -5.42
N SER A 79 3.82 2.94 -4.83
CA SER A 79 3.85 3.37 -3.43
C SER A 79 3.37 4.82 -3.32
N ASN A 80 2.94 5.26 -2.13
CA ASN A 80 2.67 6.69 -1.88
C ASN A 80 3.95 7.54 -1.72
N GLN A 81 5.14 6.95 -1.86
CA GLN A 81 6.41 7.64 -1.68
C GLN A 81 6.96 8.17 -3.00
N ASN A 82 7.10 9.49 -3.07
CA ASN A 82 7.71 10.27 -4.16
C ASN A 82 9.12 10.73 -3.73
N ASP A 83 10.04 10.91 -4.69
CA ASP A 83 11.42 11.36 -4.50
C ASP A 83 11.71 12.78 -5.06
N GLU A 84 10.72 13.67 -5.03
CA GLU A 84 10.76 15.10 -5.44
C GLU A 84 11.03 15.38 -6.94
N ASP A 85 11.85 14.58 -7.62
CA ASP A 85 12.35 14.79 -8.99
C ASP A 85 11.48 14.15 -10.09
N GLY A 86 10.21 13.85 -9.82
CA GLY A 86 9.30 13.23 -10.78
C GLY A 86 9.33 11.69 -10.80
N TRP A 87 9.89 11.09 -9.75
CA TRP A 87 10.00 9.64 -9.57
C TRP A 87 9.26 9.20 -8.32
N ALA A 88 8.65 8.02 -8.38
CA ALA A 88 8.01 7.39 -7.22
C ALA A 88 8.53 5.98 -7.02
N TRP A 89 8.42 5.54 -5.78
CA TRP A 89 8.71 4.16 -5.42
C TRP A 89 7.59 3.24 -5.87
N CYS A 90 7.97 2.02 -6.24
CA CYS A 90 7.06 0.93 -6.56
C CYS A 90 7.64 -0.39 -6.06
N GLN A 91 6.78 -1.42 -5.99
CA GLN A 91 7.19 -2.77 -5.63
C GLN A 91 6.66 -3.78 -6.64
N HIS A 92 7.52 -4.72 -7.02
CA HIS A 92 7.18 -5.84 -7.87
C HIS A 92 6.64 -7.01 -7.04
N PHE A 93 5.37 -7.37 -7.22
CA PHE A 93 4.72 -8.43 -6.45
C PHE A 93 5.04 -9.85 -6.95
N THR A 94 5.89 -9.99 -7.97
CA THR A 94 6.47 -11.27 -8.39
C THR A 94 7.73 -11.63 -7.61
N SER A 95 8.64 -10.67 -7.40
CA SER A 95 9.95 -10.92 -6.79
C SER A 95 10.15 -10.24 -5.43
N GLY A 96 9.28 -9.30 -5.05
CA GLY A 96 9.39 -8.52 -3.82
C GLY A 96 10.37 -7.34 -3.92
N GLY A 97 10.99 -7.14 -5.08
CA GLY A 97 11.92 -6.04 -5.32
C GLY A 97 11.20 -4.69 -5.29
N GLN A 98 11.81 -3.70 -4.64
CA GLN A 98 11.40 -2.30 -4.71
C GLN A 98 12.33 -1.54 -5.63
N ASP A 99 11.75 -0.62 -6.38
CA ASP A 99 12.48 0.27 -7.28
C ASP A 99 11.85 1.66 -7.24
N TYR A 100 12.52 2.64 -7.82
CA TYR A 100 12.00 3.98 -8.03
C TYR A 100 12.01 4.26 -9.53
N ILE A 101 10.85 4.63 -10.07
CA ILE A 101 10.68 4.85 -11.52
C ILE A 101 9.92 6.16 -11.80
N ASP A 102 10.06 6.67 -13.01
CA ASP A 102 9.41 7.91 -13.48
C ASP A 102 7.88 7.84 -13.35
N HIS A 103 7.26 8.93 -12.85
CA HIS A 103 5.80 9.02 -12.63
C HIS A 103 4.94 8.84 -13.89
N GLY A 104 5.52 9.03 -15.07
CA GLY A 104 4.88 8.84 -16.37
C GLY A 104 4.77 7.37 -16.78
N ILE A 105 5.45 6.45 -16.09
CA ILE A 105 5.20 5.02 -16.26
C ILE A 105 3.81 4.67 -15.69
N GLU A 106 3.15 3.71 -16.30
CA GLU A 106 1.85 3.23 -15.84
C GLU A 106 2.05 1.92 -15.08
N LEU A 107 1.75 1.93 -13.77
CA LEU A 107 1.77 0.74 -12.92
C LEU A 107 0.43 0.62 -12.18
N ARG A 108 0.17 -0.57 -11.64
CA ARG A 108 -1.06 -0.89 -10.88
C ARG A 108 -1.10 -0.18 -9.53
N ALA A 109 -2.27 -0.19 -8.90
CA ALA A 109 -2.42 0.29 -7.53
C ALA A 109 -3.32 -0.60 -6.67
N ARG A 110 -3.01 -0.59 -5.38
CA ARG A 110 -3.90 -0.99 -4.28
C ARG A 110 -4.00 0.18 -3.32
N ALA A 111 -5.05 0.20 -2.51
CA ALA A 111 -5.23 1.22 -1.49
C ALA A 111 -5.28 0.59 -0.10
N VAL A 112 -4.73 1.31 0.88
CA VAL A 112 -4.84 1.01 2.30
C VAL A 112 -5.52 2.17 3.03
N ARG A 113 -6.19 1.87 4.14
CA ARG A 113 -6.54 2.87 5.16
C ARG A 113 -5.77 2.59 6.44
N ARG A 114 -5.49 3.65 7.19
CA ARG A 114 -4.71 3.61 8.43
C ARG A 114 -5.55 4.07 9.60
N LEU A 115 -5.43 3.40 10.75
CA LEU A 115 -6.09 3.79 11.99
C LEU A 115 -5.06 3.86 13.11
N SER A 116 -4.87 5.02 13.72
CA SER A 116 -4.00 5.19 14.89
C SER A 116 -4.48 4.35 16.09
N ILE A 117 -3.53 3.96 16.95
CA ILE A 117 -3.76 3.19 18.18
C ILE A 117 -3.61 4.08 19.40
#